data_AF-A0A956CXL1-F1
#
_entry.id   AF-A0A956CXL1-F1
#
_cell.length_a   1.000
_cell.length_b   1.000
_cell.length_c   1.000
_cell.angle_alpha   90.00
_cell.angle_beta   90.00
_cell.angle_gamma   90.00
#
_symmetry.space_group_name_H-M   'P 1'
#
loop_
_entity.id
_entity.type
_entity.pdbx_description
1 polymer ?
#
loop_
_entity_poly.entity_id
_entity_poly.type
_entity_poly.pdbx_seq_one_letter_code
_entity_poly.pdbx_strand_id
1 'polypeptide(L)'
;GAGHSVTALYEVETVGPGPLGAVRVRYQQPGGSPSTLLTRAVGDDGGRASRRLRFTSALAGFGMLLRHSEHRGDATLGSLRQLAASAVGSPDDDPRAEVLEMMDLAADQGLR
;
A
#
# COMPACT_ATOMS: atom_id res chain seq x y z
N GLY A 1 -11.79 -4.34 18.65
CA GLY A 1 -12.48 -5.64 18.80
C GLY A 1 -12.11 -6.58 17.66
N ALA A 2 -12.71 -7.77 17.59
CA ALA A 2 -12.56 -8.66 16.44
C ALA A 2 -13.00 -7.94 15.14
N GLY A 3 -12.24 -8.10 14.06
CA GLY A 3 -12.52 -7.42 12.77
C GLY A 3 -11.94 -6.00 12.61
N HIS A 4 -11.23 -5.46 13.60
CA HIS A 4 -10.57 -4.16 13.46
C HIS A 4 -9.21 -4.31 12.76
N SER A 5 -9.00 -3.53 11.71
CA SER A 5 -7.69 -3.36 11.09
C SER A 5 -7.05 -2.07 11.60
N VAL A 6 -5.79 -2.13 12.01
CA VAL A 6 -4.99 -0.96 12.40
C VAL A 6 -3.87 -0.83 11.38
N THR A 7 -3.78 0.32 10.71
CA THR A 7 -2.69 0.65 9.79
C THR A 7 -1.84 1.74 10.43
N ALA A 8 -0.54 1.49 10.53
CA ALA A 8 0.42 2.46 11.01
C ALA A 8 1.53 2.60 9.97
N LEU A 9 1.91 3.85 9.68
CA LEU A 9 3.01 4.20 8.79
C LEU A 9 4.16 4.72 9.64
N TYR A 10 5.35 4.19 9.39
CA TYR A 10 6.58 4.57 10.08
C TYR A 10 7.68 4.74 9.04
N GLU A 11 8.54 5.71 9.28
CA GLU A 11 9.81 5.84 8.59
C GLU A 11 10.89 5.12 9.41
N VAL A 12 11.72 4.33 8.73
CA VAL A 12 12.77 3.52 9.37
C VAL A 12 14.05 3.74 8.58
N GLU A 13 15.07 4.27 9.26
CA GLU A 13 16.44 4.31 8.73
C GLU A 13 17.18 3.04 9.17
N THR A 14 17.70 2.27 8.22
CA THR A 14 18.44 1.04 8.52
C THR A 14 19.92 1.34 8.75
N VAL A 15 20.47 0.79 9.83
CA VAL A 15 21.89 0.94 10.21
C VAL A 15 22.74 -0.29 9.85
N GLY A 16 22.15 -1.27 9.17
CA GLY A 16 22.81 -2.52 8.79
C GLY A 16 21.81 -3.61 8.37
N PRO A 17 22.30 -4.77 7.89
CA PRO A 17 21.45 -5.89 7.50
C PRO A 17 20.78 -6.53 8.72
N GLY A 18 19.51 -6.92 8.58
CA GLY A 18 18.74 -7.56 9.65
C GLY A 18 17.27 -7.12 9.66
N PRO A 19 16.44 -7.70 10.54
CA PRO A 19 15.03 -7.33 10.61
C PRO A 19 14.86 -5.83 10.91
N LEU A 20 13.98 -5.16 10.18
CA LEU A 20 13.68 -3.73 10.32
C LEU A 20 13.08 -3.39 11.70
N GLY A 21 12.51 -4.39 12.38
CA GLY A 21 11.96 -4.26 13.72
C GLY A 21 11.11 -5.46 14.12
N ALA A 22 10.36 -5.30 15.21
CA ALA A 22 9.43 -6.33 15.68
C ALA A 22 8.06 -5.72 16.03
N VAL A 23 7.00 -6.30 15.47
CA VAL A 23 5.62 -5.98 15.81
C VAL A 23 5.19 -6.86 16.98
N ARG A 24 4.75 -6.22 18.08
CA ARG A 24 4.29 -6.88 19.31
C ARG A 24 2.81 -6.57 19.51
N VAL A 25 1.97 -7.60 19.43
CA VAL A 25 0.53 -7.49 19.62
C VAL A 25 0.11 -8.31 20.83
N ARG A 26 -0.59 -7.69 21.77
CA ARG A 26 -1.23 -8.39 22.88
C ARG A 26 -2.72 -8.58 22.58
N TYR A 27 -3.20 -9.81 22.68
CA TYR A 27 -4.61 -10.12 22.48
C TYR A 27 -5.15 -11.00 23.63
N GLN A 28 -6.47 -11.08 23.75
CA GLN A 28 -7.18 -11.97 24.66
C GLN A 28 -8.17 -12.80 23.87
N GLN A 29 -8.41 -14.04 24.26
CA GLN A 29 -9.47 -14.84 23.65
C GLN A 29 -10.85 -14.36 24.09
N PRO A 30 -11.89 -14.54 23.25
CA PRO A 30 -13.28 -14.34 23.67
C PRO A 30 -13.54 -15.16 24.95
N GLY A 31 -14.13 -14.54 25.98
CA GLY A 31 -14.36 -15.19 27.28
C GLY A 31 -13.39 -14.79 28.40
N GLY A 32 -12.48 -13.84 28.17
CA GLY A 32 -11.74 -13.17 29.26
C GLY A 32 -10.51 -13.91 29.77
N SER A 33 -9.89 -14.77 28.94
CA SER A 33 -8.63 -15.43 29.29
C SER A 33 -7.45 -14.44 29.37
N PRO A 34 -6.37 -14.78 30.11
CA PRO A 34 -5.18 -13.95 30.21
C PRO A 34 -4.63 -13.55 28.85
N SER A 35 -4.09 -12.33 28.78
CA SER A 35 -3.60 -11.77 27.52
C SER A 35 -2.33 -12.50 27.04
N THR A 36 -2.34 -12.92 25.78
CA THR A 36 -1.23 -13.55 25.06
C THR A 36 -0.47 -12.51 24.25
N LEU A 37 0.87 -12.58 24.28
CA LEU A 37 1.75 -11.75 23.45
C LEU A 37 2.14 -12.50 22.17
N LEU A 38 1.83 -11.90 21.02
CA LEU A 38 2.33 -12.29 19.72
C LEU A 38 3.47 -11.35 19.31
N THR A 39 4.63 -11.89 18.96
CA THR A 39 5.77 -11.13 18.44
C THR A 39 6.09 -11.61 17.03
N ARG A 40 6.21 -10.68 16.08
CA ARG A 40 6.59 -10.98 14.70
C ARG A 40 7.66 -10.02 14.22
N ALA A 41 8.78 -10.56 13.74
CA ALA A 41 9.82 -9.76 13.11
C ALA A 41 9.31 -9.19 11.77
N VAL A 42 9.72 -7.96 11.47
CA VAL A 42 9.54 -7.32 10.16
C VAL A 42 10.83 -7.58 9.39
N GLY A 43 10.72 -8.31 8.28
CA GLY A 43 11.86 -8.61 7.41
C GLY A 43 12.38 -7.36 6.70
N ASP A 44 13.64 -7.42 6.27
CA ASP A 44 14.33 -6.41 5.44
C ASP A 44 13.93 -6.48 3.96
N ASP A 45 13.14 -7.48 3.58
CA ASP A 45 12.65 -7.67 2.22
C ASP A 45 11.47 -6.76 1.88
N GLY A 46 11.04 -5.89 2.81
CA GLY A 46 9.94 -4.93 2.66
C GLY A 46 8.55 -5.58 2.48
N GLY A 47 8.49 -6.90 2.34
CA GLY A 47 7.31 -7.66 1.94
C GLY A 47 6.65 -7.13 0.66
N ARG A 48 5.66 -7.87 0.17
CA ARG A 48 4.78 -7.32 -0.87
C ARG A 48 3.70 -6.49 -0.19
N ALA A 49 3.74 -5.16 -0.37
CA ALA A 49 2.70 -4.24 0.11
C ALA A 49 1.29 -4.78 -0.19
N SER A 50 0.31 -4.57 0.70
CA SER A 50 -1.04 -5.10 0.47
C SER A 50 -1.66 -4.58 -0.84
N ARG A 51 -2.56 -5.36 -1.45
CA ARG A 51 -3.29 -4.97 -2.66
C ARG A 51 -3.94 -3.58 -2.51
N ARG A 52 -4.60 -3.35 -1.36
CA ARG A 52 -5.23 -2.07 -1.03
C ARG A 52 -4.21 -0.94 -0.99
N LEU A 53 -3.09 -1.13 -0.29
CA LEU A 53 -2.05 -0.12 -0.16
C LEU A 53 -1.46 0.27 -1.52
N ARG A 54 -1.08 -0.72 -2.33
CA ARG A 54 -0.56 -0.47 -3.69
C ARG A 54 -1.55 0.35 -4.53
N PHE A 55 -2.83 -0.03 -4.51
CA PHE A 55 -3.87 0.68 -5.25
C PHE A 55 -4.08 2.12 -4.76
N THR A 56 -4.23 2.33 -3.45
CA THR A 56 -4.46 3.67 -2.89
C THR A 56 -3.24 4.58 -3.09
N SER A 57 -2.03 4.04 -2.99
CA SER A 57 -0.80 4.79 -3.27
C SER A 57 -0.72 5.21 -4.74
N ALA A 58 -1.10 4.33 -5.68
CA ALA A 58 -1.17 4.68 -7.09
C ALA A 58 -2.18 5.80 -7.37
N LEU A 59 -3.37 5.74 -6.76
CA LEU A 59 -4.39 6.79 -6.88
C LEU A 59 -3.94 8.13 -6.27
N ALA A 60 -3.31 8.09 -5.09
CA ALA A 60 -2.77 9.30 -4.46
C ALA A 60 -1.70 9.94 -5.36
N GLY A 61 -0.76 9.15 -5.87
CA GLY A 61 0.25 9.62 -6.82
C GLY A 61 -0.35 10.18 -8.11
N PHE A 62 -1.38 9.54 -8.65
CA PHE A 62 -2.06 10.02 -9.85
C PHE A 62 -2.74 11.36 -9.62
N GLY A 63 -3.42 11.52 -8.48
CA GLY A 63 -3.98 12.81 -8.07
C GLY A 63 -2.94 13.90 -7.83
N MET A 64 -1.70 13.53 -7.49
CA MET A 64 -0.58 14.48 -7.41
C MET A 64 -0.07 14.88 -8.80
N LEU A 65 -0.02 13.96 -9.77
CA LEU A 65 0.32 14.27 -11.16
C LEU A 65 -0.68 15.23 -11.80
N LEU A 66 -1.97 14.92 -11.67
CA LEU A 66 -3.06 15.75 -12.23
C LEU A 66 -3.06 17.18 -11.69
N ARG A 67 -2.54 17.38 -10.47
CA ARG A 67 -2.46 18.70 -9.81
C ARG A 67 -1.10 19.35 -9.93
N HIS A 68 -0.17 18.78 -10.70
CA HIS A 68 1.22 19.24 -10.79
C HIS A 68 1.86 19.48 -9.41
N SER A 69 1.61 18.57 -8.46
CA SER A 69 2.07 18.75 -7.07
C SER A 69 3.59 18.71 -6.97
N GLU A 70 4.17 19.60 -6.17
CA GLU A 70 5.60 19.58 -5.81
C GLU A 70 6.00 18.31 -5.05
N HIS A 71 5.04 17.67 -4.37
CA HIS A 71 5.26 16.47 -3.56
C HIS A 71 5.17 15.16 -4.37
N ARG A 72 5.02 15.23 -5.70
CA ARG A 72 4.91 14.04 -6.55
C ARG A 72 6.21 13.22 -6.62
N GLY A 73 7.35 13.81 -6.21
CA GLY A 73 8.66 13.18 -6.31
C GLY A 73 8.95 12.69 -7.74
N ASP A 74 9.45 11.46 -7.84
CA ASP A 74 9.77 10.80 -9.11
C ASP A 74 8.59 10.01 -9.69
N ALA A 75 7.38 10.20 -9.18
CA ALA A 75 6.21 9.50 -9.71
C ALA A 75 5.97 9.88 -11.18
N THR A 76 5.79 8.86 -12.01
CA THR A 76 5.40 8.98 -13.43
C THR A 76 4.06 8.30 -13.64
N LEU A 77 3.30 8.72 -14.66
CA LEU A 77 2.01 8.11 -14.94
C LEU A 77 2.17 6.60 -15.21
N GLY A 78 3.21 6.21 -15.94
CA GLY A 78 3.54 4.81 -16.21
C GLY A 78 3.79 3.99 -14.94
N SER A 79 4.61 4.50 -14.01
CA SER A 79 4.90 3.82 -12.74
C SER A 79 3.65 3.64 -11.87
N LEU A 80 2.78 4.65 -11.82
CA LEU A 80 1.55 4.63 -11.04
C LEU A 80 0.52 3.69 -11.66
N ARG A 81 0.39 3.69 -12.98
CA ARG A 81 -0.44 2.74 -13.71
C ARG A 81 -0.01 1.30 -13.44
N GLN A 82 1.29 1.01 -13.53
CA GLN A 82 1.82 -0.32 -13.25
C GLN A 82 1.57 -0.74 -11.80
N LEU A 83 1.73 0.19 -10.86
CA LEU A 83 1.44 -0.05 -9.45
C LEU A 83 -0.05 -0.35 -9.21
N ALA A 84 -0.95 0.41 -9.83
CA ALA A 84 -2.40 0.17 -9.79
C ALA A 84 -2.75 -1.20 -10.40
N ALA A 85 -2.18 -1.53 -11.58
CA ALA A 85 -2.41 -2.80 -12.25
C ALA A 85 -1.96 -4.00 -11.40
N SER A 86 -0.85 -3.87 -10.66
CA SER A 86 -0.39 -4.89 -9.71
C SER A 86 -1.37 -5.16 -8.55
N ALA A 87 -2.37 -4.28 -8.37
CA ALA A 87 -3.40 -4.37 -7.37
C ALA A 87 -4.77 -4.78 -7.92
N VAL A 88 -4.97 -4.78 -9.24
CA VAL A 88 -6.20 -5.29 -9.86
C VAL A 88 -6.23 -6.83 -9.77
N GLY A 89 -7.38 -7.38 -9.40
CA GLY A 89 -7.66 -8.82 -9.38
C GLY A 89 -7.85 -9.38 -10.79
N SER A 90 -8.86 -10.24 -10.95
CA SER A 90 -9.34 -10.56 -12.30
C SER A 90 -9.92 -9.29 -12.93
N PRO A 91 -9.50 -8.88 -14.14
CA PRO A 91 -10.00 -7.65 -14.78
C PRO A 91 -11.52 -7.62 -14.93
N ASP A 92 -12.15 -8.78 -15.14
CA ASP A 92 -13.59 -8.89 -15.42
C ASP A 92 -14.48 -8.66 -14.18
N ASP A 93 -13.91 -8.74 -12.97
CA ASP A 93 -14.67 -8.70 -11.70
C ASP A 93 -14.13 -7.67 -10.69
N ASP A 94 -13.11 -6.88 -11.05
CA ASP A 94 -12.52 -5.89 -10.16
C ASP A 94 -12.81 -4.47 -10.65
N PRO A 95 -13.68 -3.68 -9.96
CA PRO A 95 -13.98 -2.31 -10.36
C PRO A 95 -12.74 -1.40 -10.35
N ARG A 96 -11.62 -1.84 -9.77
CA ARG A 96 -10.33 -1.15 -9.87
C ARG A 96 -9.76 -1.15 -11.30
N ALA A 97 -10.23 -2.01 -12.20
CA ALA A 97 -9.81 -2.04 -13.59
C ALA A 97 -10.17 -0.74 -14.32
N GLU A 98 -11.32 -0.13 -14.01
CA GLU A 98 -11.76 1.16 -14.59
C GLU A 98 -10.77 2.31 -14.31
N VAL A 99 -10.07 2.26 -13.17
CA VAL A 99 -9.03 3.25 -12.85
C VAL A 99 -7.84 3.14 -13.81
N LEU A 100 -7.54 1.94 -14.30
CA LEU A 100 -6.51 1.79 -15.34
C LEU A 100 -6.99 2.50 -16.61
N GLU A 101 -8.21 2.28 -17.07
CA GLU A 101 -8.72 2.96 -18.26
C GLU A 101 -8.68 4.48 -18.12
N MET A 102 -9.04 5.01 -16.95
CA MET A 102 -8.91 6.44 -16.65
C MET A 102 -7.46 6.95 -16.75
N MET A 103 -6.48 6.17 -16.27
CA MET A 103 -5.06 6.52 -16.36
C MET A 103 -4.54 6.47 -17.80
N ASP A 104 -5.02 5.55 -18.64
CA ASP A 104 -4.69 5.53 -20.07
C ASP A 104 -5.24 6.77 -20.77
N LEU A 105 -6.51 7.09 -20.51
CA LEU A 105 -7.12 8.28 -21.09
C LEU A 105 -6.33 9.54 -20.72
N ALA A 106 -5.88 9.66 -19.47
CA ALA A 106 -5.04 10.76 -19.05
C ALA A 106 -3.69 10.79 -19.82
N ALA A 107 -3.11 9.62 -20.10
CA ALA A 107 -1.88 9.52 -20.90
C ALA A 107 -2.10 10.03 -22.33
N ASP A 108 -3.22 9.64 -22.95
CA ASP A 108 -3.61 10.08 -24.30
C ASP A 108 -3.85 11.59 -24.37
N GLN A 109 -4.32 12.20 -23.27
CA GLN A 109 -4.46 13.66 -23.14
C GLN A 109 -3.13 14.38 -22.85
N GLY A 110 -2.00 13.67 -22.85
CA GLY A 110 -0.67 14.26 -22.75
C GLY A 110 -0.10 14.32 -21.33
N LEU A 111 -0.75 13.72 -20.34
CA LEU A 111 -0.16 13.53 -19.01
C LEU A 111 0.94 12.45 -19.11
N ARG A 112 2.15 12.76 -18.64
CA ARG A 112 3.30 11.82 -18.64
C ARG A 112 3.80 11.58 -17.22
#